data_AF-A0A921DSH1-F1
#
_entry.id   AF-A0A921DSH1-F1
#
_cell.length_a   1.000
_cell.length_b   1.000
_cell.length_c   1.000
_cell.angle_alpha   90.00
_cell.angle_beta   90.00
_cell.angle_gamma   90.00
#
_symmetry.space_group_name_H-M   'P 1'
#
loop_
_entity.id
_entity.type
_entity.pdbx_description
1 polymer ?
#
loop_
_entity_poly.entity_id
_entity_poly.type
_entity_poly.pdbx_seq_one_letter_code
_entity_poly.pdbx_strand_id
1 'polypeptide(L)'
;MERYPLEALLSVRHYREEGAKRKVRSAENAIREAEAAVEARKKELVEYRIWRIEEEDRRYAAIMNVPMPLEKLDRFKSGLVLLAAQETEKELAVEQARKDVERCREELHKAQEEVKAARRNTSKIQAHKDIWQEEAKKEAEHKEDLELEEFRPISRKGAEAEGEDA
;
A
#
# COMPACT_ATOMS: atom_id res chain seq x y z
N MET A 1 -18.26 -17.26 29.32
CA MET A 1 -18.49 -17.25 27.85
C MET A 1 -17.42 -18.07 27.20
N GLU A 2 -17.80 -19.04 26.37
CA GLU A 2 -16.85 -19.77 25.56
C GLU A 2 -16.11 -18.84 24.59
N ARG A 3 -14.86 -19.19 24.28
CA ARG A 3 -14.06 -18.45 23.31
C ARG A 3 -14.40 -18.96 21.93
N TYR A 4 -14.65 -18.05 20.98
CA TYR A 4 -14.96 -18.40 19.60
C TYR A 4 -13.91 -19.37 19.01
N PRO A 5 -14.30 -20.55 18.50
CA PRO A 5 -13.35 -21.58 18.07
C PRO A 5 -12.37 -21.15 16.98
N LEU A 6 -12.74 -20.19 16.12
CA LEU A 6 -11.90 -19.71 15.02
C LEU A 6 -11.22 -18.35 15.31
N GLU A 7 -11.13 -17.94 16.58
CA GLU A 7 -10.53 -16.66 16.97
C GLU A 7 -9.08 -16.50 16.48
N ALA A 8 -8.27 -17.55 16.57
CA ALA A 8 -6.88 -17.54 16.10
C ALA A 8 -6.79 -17.30 14.59
N LEU A 9 -7.68 -17.92 13.81
CA LEU A 9 -7.74 -17.74 12.36
C LEU A 9 -8.18 -16.33 11.97
N LEU A 10 -9.14 -15.76 12.71
CA LEU A 10 -9.59 -14.38 12.52
C LEU A 10 -8.44 -13.38 12.77
N SER A 11 -7.67 -13.56 13.85
CA SER A 11 -6.48 -12.76 14.15
C SER A 11 -5.46 -12.77 13.01
N VAL A 12 -5.15 -13.95 12.46
CA VAL A 12 -4.24 -14.09 11.31
C VAL A 12 -4.79 -13.37 10.06
N ARG A 13 -6.10 -13.39 9.83
CA ARG A 13 -6.71 -12.69 8.70
C ARG A 13 -6.67 -11.18 8.84
N HIS A 14 -6.96 -10.64 10.03
CA HIS A 14 -6.75 -9.23 10.31
C HIS A 14 -5.29 -8.82 10.10
N TYR A 15 -4.34 -9.62 10.57
CA TYR A 15 -2.92 -9.34 10.33
C TYR A 15 -2.57 -9.28 8.83
N ARG A 16 -3.10 -10.20 8.03
CA ARG A 16 -2.89 -10.21 6.57
C ARG A 16 -3.55 -9.02 5.88
N GLU A 17 -4.74 -8.62 6.32
CA GLU A 17 -5.44 -7.44 5.82
C GLU A 17 -4.65 -6.15 6.12
N GLU A 18 -4.16 -6.00 7.35
CA GLU A 18 -3.30 -4.88 7.73
C GLU A 18 -1.97 -4.90 6.98
N GLY A 19 -1.41 -6.09 6.73
CA GLY A 19 -0.25 -6.28 5.85
C GLY A 19 -0.50 -5.75 4.44
N ALA A 20 -1.64 -6.11 3.84
CA ALA A 20 -2.02 -5.63 2.50
C ALA A 20 -2.24 -4.10 2.48
N LYS A 21 -2.88 -3.54 3.51
CA LYS A 21 -3.04 -2.07 3.64
C LYS A 21 -1.71 -1.34 3.76
N ARG A 22 -0.71 -1.94 4.44
CA ARG A 22 0.66 -1.40 4.48
C ARG A 22 1.31 -1.40 3.11
N LYS A 23 1.13 -2.46 2.31
CA LYS A 23 1.65 -2.50 0.92
C LYS A 23 1.06 -1.39 0.05
N VAL A 24 -0.26 -1.14 0.16
CA VAL A 24 -0.91 -0.03 -0.57
C VAL A 24 -0.28 1.31 -0.20
N ARG A 25 -0.11 1.60 1.09
CA ARG A 25 0.55 2.83 1.55
C ARG A 25 1.99 2.95 1.03
N SER A 26 2.73 1.84 0.99
CA SER A 26 4.08 1.82 0.42
C SER A 26 4.08 2.12 -1.07
N ALA A 27 3.14 1.55 -1.82
CA ALA A 27 3.01 1.81 -3.26
C ALA A 27 2.58 3.26 -3.55
N GLU A 28 1.70 3.85 -2.74
CA GLU A 28 1.34 5.27 -2.84
C GLU A 28 2.55 6.19 -2.59
N ASN A 29 3.40 5.86 -1.61
CA ASN A 29 4.65 6.59 -1.38
C ASN A 29 5.59 6.44 -2.59
N ALA A 30 5.73 5.24 -3.14
CA ALA A 30 6.58 4.99 -4.30
C ALA A 30 6.11 5.78 -5.55
N ILE A 31 4.80 5.92 -5.77
CA ILE A 31 4.27 6.77 -6.84
C ILE A 31 4.67 8.23 -6.62
N ARG A 32 4.53 8.75 -5.39
CA ARG A 32 4.93 10.14 -5.08
C ARG A 32 6.41 10.38 -5.32
N GLU A 33 7.27 9.43 -4.95
CA GLU A 33 8.71 9.51 -5.19
C GLU A 33 9.03 9.45 -6.69
N ALA A 34 8.37 8.56 -7.45
CA ALA A 34 8.55 8.44 -8.89
C ALA A 34 8.08 9.70 -9.63
N GLU A 35 6.95 10.29 -9.23
CA GLU A 35 6.45 11.55 -9.80
C GLU A 35 7.40 12.72 -9.49
N ALA A 36 7.93 12.80 -8.27
CA ALA A 36 8.95 13.79 -7.92
C ALA A 36 10.23 13.62 -8.75
N ALA A 37 10.65 12.37 -9.01
CA ALA A 37 11.78 12.09 -9.89
C ALA A 37 11.54 12.55 -11.33
N VAL A 38 10.33 12.34 -11.87
CA VAL A 38 9.96 12.86 -13.20
C VAL A 38 10.09 14.38 -13.26
N GLU A 39 9.57 15.09 -12.27
CA GLU A 39 9.65 16.56 -12.22
C GLU A 39 11.11 17.04 -12.09
N ALA A 40 11.93 16.37 -11.29
CA ALA A 40 13.35 16.67 -11.20
C ALA A 40 14.05 16.50 -12.56
N ARG A 41 13.80 15.40 -13.28
CA ARG A 41 14.39 15.16 -14.62
C ARG A 41 13.90 16.17 -15.67
N LYS A 42 12.62 16.55 -15.62
CA LYS A 42 12.09 17.62 -16.50
C LYS A 42 12.80 18.93 -16.23
N LYS A 43 13.02 19.28 -14.97
CA LYS A 43 13.75 20.49 -14.59
C LYS A 43 15.19 20.47 -15.11
N GLU A 44 15.90 19.36 -14.91
CA GLU A 44 17.25 19.16 -15.43
C GLU A 44 17.30 19.31 -16.96
N LEU A 45 16.30 18.80 -17.69
CA LEU A 45 16.21 18.93 -19.14
C LEU A 45 16.00 20.38 -19.57
N VAL A 46 15.13 21.13 -18.89
CA VAL A 46 14.88 22.55 -19.19
C VAL A 46 16.13 23.39 -18.91
N GLU A 47 16.76 23.19 -17.75
CA GLU A 47 18.00 23.87 -17.38
C GLU A 47 19.11 23.56 -18.40
N TYR A 48 19.22 22.30 -18.83
CA TYR A 48 20.17 21.90 -19.85
C TYR A 48 19.90 22.54 -21.21
N ARG A 49 18.64 22.63 -21.65
CA ARG A 49 18.26 23.27 -22.92
C ARG A 49 18.66 24.75 -22.97
N ILE A 50 18.43 25.47 -21.88
CA ILE A 50 18.81 26.88 -21.76
C ILE A 50 20.35 27.00 -21.84
N TRP A 51 21.05 26.23 -21.01
CA TRP A 51 22.50 26.22 -20.98
C TRP A 51 23.12 25.80 -22.33
N ARG A 52 22.53 24.83 -23.02
CA ARG A 52 23.01 24.34 -24.32
C ARG A 52 23.03 25.46 -25.36
N ILE A 53 21.98 26.28 -25.41
CA ILE A 53 21.90 27.41 -26.34
C ILE A 53 23.02 28.42 -26.04
N GLU A 54 23.17 28.82 -24.77
CA GLU A 54 24.23 29.75 -24.36
C GLU A 54 25.63 29.20 -24.65
N GLU A 55 25.83 27.91 -24.44
CA GLU A 55 27.09 27.21 -24.69
C GLU A 55 27.37 27.09 -26.20
N GLU A 56 26.36 26.82 -27.03
CA GLU A 56 26.47 26.82 -28.49
C GLU A 56 26.87 28.21 -28.99
N ASP A 57 26.18 29.26 -28.55
CA ASP A 57 26.49 30.64 -28.92
C ASP A 57 27.92 31.03 -28.53
N ARG A 58 28.34 30.69 -27.31
CA ARG A 58 29.72 30.90 -26.83
C ARG A 58 30.74 30.18 -27.69
N ARG A 59 30.48 28.92 -28.05
CA ARG A 59 31.36 28.12 -28.90
C ARG A 59 31.46 28.68 -30.31
N TYR A 60 30.34 29.10 -30.91
CA TYR A 60 30.34 29.76 -32.21
C TYR A 60 31.13 31.07 -32.16
N ALA A 61 30.86 31.93 -31.18
CA ALA A 61 31.59 33.20 -31.02
C ALA A 61 33.11 33.02 -30.93
N ALA A 62 33.58 31.94 -30.31
CA ALA A 62 35.01 31.62 -30.17
C ALA A 62 35.70 31.26 -31.51
N ILE A 63 34.96 30.78 -32.50
CA ILE A 63 35.52 30.37 -33.81
C ILE A 63 35.18 31.37 -34.93
N MET A 64 34.23 32.28 -34.71
CA MET A 64 33.80 33.25 -35.70
C MET A 64 34.96 34.14 -36.15
N ASN A 65 35.17 34.22 -37.46
CA ASN A 65 36.26 34.97 -38.11
C ASN A 65 37.68 34.54 -37.72
N VAL A 66 37.85 33.34 -37.15
CA VAL A 66 39.17 32.78 -36.82
C VAL A 66 39.58 31.76 -37.90
N PRO A 67 40.68 31.98 -38.65
CA PRO A 67 41.19 30.98 -39.57
C PRO A 67 41.66 29.75 -38.78
N MET A 68 41.14 28.57 -39.13
CA MET A 68 41.47 27.32 -38.45
C MET A 68 41.62 26.13 -39.41
N PRO A 69 42.47 25.13 -39.07
CA PRO A 69 42.60 23.90 -39.83
C PRO A 69 41.32 23.05 -39.75
N LEU A 70 41.08 22.26 -40.79
CA LEU A 70 39.87 21.44 -40.95
C LEU A 70 39.65 20.48 -39.76
N GLU A 71 40.71 19.87 -39.24
CA GLU A 71 40.63 18.98 -38.07
C GLU A 71 40.05 19.66 -36.82
N LYS A 72 40.36 20.96 -36.60
CA LYS A 72 39.79 21.71 -35.47
C LYS A 72 38.31 22.00 -35.69
N LEU A 73 37.91 22.26 -36.94
CA LEU A 73 36.51 22.45 -37.30
C LEU A 73 35.70 21.16 -37.13
N ASP A 74 36.28 20.00 -37.47
CA ASP A 74 35.60 18.71 -37.29
C ASP A 74 35.41 18.39 -35.80
N ARG A 75 36.43 18.63 -34.96
CA ARG A 75 36.29 18.50 -33.50
C ARG A 75 35.21 19.42 -32.93
N PHE A 76 35.13 20.66 -33.44
CA PHE A 76 34.08 21.60 -33.06
C PHE A 76 32.68 21.04 -33.38
N LYS A 77 32.46 20.56 -34.62
CA LYS A 77 31.20 19.95 -35.05
C LYS A 77 30.85 18.72 -34.21
N SER A 78 31.80 17.83 -33.95
CA SER A 78 31.60 16.68 -33.06
C SER A 78 31.21 17.12 -31.64
N GLY A 79 31.79 18.21 -31.15
CA GLY A 79 31.42 18.79 -29.86
C GLY A 79 29.98 19.29 -29.79
N LEU A 80 29.43 19.83 -30.89
CA LEU A 80 28.01 20.22 -30.98
C LEU A 80 27.09 19.00 -31.05
N VAL A 81 27.47 17.98 -31.82
CA VAL A 81 26.74 16.70 -31.87
C VAL A 81 26.67 16.06 -30.48
N LEU A 82 27.75 16.12 -29.70
CA LEU A 82 27.76 15.61 -28.33
C LEU A 82 26.78 16.36 -27.41
N LEU A 83 26.71 17.69 -27.53
CA LEU A 83 25.74 18.50 -26.76
C LEU A 83 24.30 18.13 -27.10
N ALA A 84 23.99 17.92 -28.38
CA ALA A 84 22.68 17.45 -28.82
C ALA A 84 22.38 16.03 -28.31
N ALA A 85 23.35 15.12 -28.36
CA ALA A 85 23.20 13.75 -27.85
C ALA A 85 22.92 13.72 -26.34
N GLN A 86 23.57 14.59 -25.56
CA GLN A 86 23.31 14.75 -24.13
C GLN A 86 21.90 15.27 -23.83
N GLU A 87 21.31 16.10 -24.71
CA GLU A 87 19.90 16.47 -24.58
C GLU A 87 18.99 15.26 -24.78
N THR A 88 19.22 14.50 -25.85
CA THR A 88 18.46 13.29 -26.15
C THR A 88 18.54 12.27 -25.00
N GLU A 89 19.70 12.14 -24.35
CA GLU A 89 19.86 11.30 -23.16
C GLU A 89 18.98 11.78 -21.99
N LYS A 90 18.91 13.09 -21.76
CA LYS A 90 18.04 13.68 -20.72
C LYS A 90 16.56 13.52 -21.05
N GLU A 91 16.17 13.66 -22.32
CA GLU A 91 14.81 13.38 -22.79
C GLU A 91 14.44 11.91 -22.54
N LEU A 92 15.34 10.99 -22.88
CA LEU A 92 15.14 9.57 -22.63
C LEU A 92 15.01 9.28 -21.13
N ALA A 93 15.81 9.94 -20.28
CA ALA A 93 15.72 9.81 -18.82
C ALA A 93 14.36 10.28 -18.27
N VAL A 94 13.78 11.36 -18.83
CA VAL A 94 12.42 11.80 -18.49
C VAL A 94 11.39 10.76 -18.89
N GLU A 95 11.47 10.21 -20.10
CA GLU A 95 10.55 9.19 -20.57
C GLU A 95 10.66 7.88 -19.76
N GLN A 96 11.87 7.49 -19.37
CA GLN A 96 12.08 6.34 -18.51
C GLN A 96 11.47 6.55 -17.12
N ALA A 97 11.67 7.73 -16.52
CA ALA A 97 11.06 8.07 -15.23
C ALA A 97 9.51 8.05 -15.31
N ARG A 98 8.93 8.47 -16.44
CA ARG A 98 7.47 8.37 -16.66
C ARG A 98 7.00 6.92 -16.74
N LYS A 99 7.74 6.05 -17.42
CA LYS A 99 7.43 4.61 -17.44
C LYS A 99 7.49 4.00 -16.05
N ASP A 100 8.41 4.46 -15.20
CA ASP A 100 8.50 4.02 -13.81
C ASP A 100 7.28 4.46 -12.98
N VAL A 101 6.75 5.67 -13.21
CA VAL A 101 5.48 6.10 -12.59
C VAL A 101 4.34 5.16 -12.98
N GLU A 102 4.21 4.81 -14.26
CA GLU A 102 3.15 3.88 -14.72
C GLU A 102 3.31 2.49 -14.10
N ARG A 103 4.54 1.97 -14.00
CA ARG A 103 4.81 0.71 -13.30
C ARG A 103 4.39 0.77 -11.83
N CYS A 104 4.70 1.86 -11.13
CA CYS A 104 4.28 2.05 -9.73
C CYS A 104 2.75 2.14 -9.60
N ARG A 105 2.05 2.73 -10.59
CA ARG A 105 0.56 2.77 -10.63
C ARG A 105 -0.03 1.37 -10.79
N GLU A 106 0.55 0.53 -11.65
CA GLU A 106 0.13 -0.86 -11.78
C GLU A 106 0.34 -1.66 -10.48
N GLU A 107 1.46 -1.43 -9.79
CA GLU A 107 1.75 -2.05 -8.50
C GLU A 107 0.76 -1.61 -7.41
N LEU A 108 0.39 -0.33 -7.38
CA LEU A 108 -0.66 0.17 -6.49
C LEU A 108 -1.99 -0.52 -6.77
N HIS A 109 -2.40 -0.64 -8.03
CA HIS A 109 -3.63 -1.32 -8.41
C HIS A 109 -3.62 -2.79 -7.93
N LYS A 110 -2.53 -3.52 -8.14
CA LYS A 110 -2.37 -4.90 -7.64
C LYS A 110 -2.47 -4.96 -6.11
N ALA A 111 -1.83 -4.04 -5.40
CA ALA A 111 -1.89 -3.99 -3.94
C ALA A 111 -3.31 -3.69 -3.44
N GLN A 112 -4.07 -2.84 -4.12
CA GLN A 112 -5.46 -2.56 -3.80
C GLN A 112 -6.36 -3.78 -3.99
N GLU A 113 -6.16 -4.57 -5.06
CA GLU A 113 -6.86 -5.83 -5.26
C GLU A 113 -6.51 -6.86 -4.16
N GLU A 114 -5.25 -6.93 -3.72
CA GLU A 114 -4.86 -7.76 -2.57
C GLU A 114 -5.60 -7.36 -1.30
N VAL A 115 -5.76 -6.05 -1.03
CA VAL A 115 -6.54 -5.56 0.11
C VAL A 115 -8.01 -5.97 -0.01
N LYS A 116 -8.62 -5.83 -1.19
CA LYS A 116 -10.01 -6.25 -1.41
C LYS A 116 -10.18 -7.75 -1.17
N ALA A 117 -9.25 -8.57 -1.66
CA ALA A 117 -9.26 -10.02 -1.44
C ALA A 117 -9.08 -10.38 0.05
N ALA A 118 -8.13 -9.74 0.73
CA ALA A 118 -7.91 -9.94 2.17
C ALA A 118 -9.15 -9.56 2.98
N ARG A 119 -9.76 -8.40 2.69
CA ARG A 119 -10.98 -7.93 3.37
C ARG A 119 -12.16 -8.88 3.17
N ARG A 120 -12.42 -9.33 1.94
CA ARG A 120 -13.47 -10.33 1.66
C ARG A 120 -13.26 -11.61 2.48
N ASN A 121 -12.01 -12.04 2.59
CA ASN A 121 -11.65 -13.22 3.37
C ASN A 121 -11.83 -13.01 4.88
N THR A 122 -11.50 -11.84 5.42
CA THR A 122 -11.74 -11.49 6.83
C THR A 122 -13.23 -11.41 7.13
N SER A 123 -14.01 -10.71 6.30
CA SER A 123 -15.45 -10.50 6.50
C SER A 123 -16.24 -11.80 6.60
N LYS A 124 -15.87 -12.84 5.83
CA LYS A 124 -16.52 -14.16 5.91
C LYS A 124 -16.39 -14.79 7.29
N ILE A 125 -15.21 -14.72 7.92
CA ILE A 125 -14.99 -15.30 9.25
C ILE A 125 -15.59 -14.42 10.34
N GLN A 126 -15.57 -13.10 10.15
CA GLN A 126 -16.24 -12.18 11.06
C GLN A 126 -17.74 -12.47 11.11
N ALA A 127 -18.41 -12.61 9.95
CA ALA A 127 -19.84 -12.94 9.91
C ALA A 127 -20.15 -14.28 10.61
N HIS A 128 -19.30 -15.29 10.47
CA HIS A 128 -19.45 -16.55 11.19
C HIS A 128 -19.27 -16.38 12.71
N LYS A 129 -18.34 -15.52 13.14
CA LYS A 129 -18.16 -15.19 14.57
C LYS A 129 -19.42 -14.52 15.12
N ASP A 130 -19.99 -13.58 14.39
CA ASP A 130 -21.19 -12.85 14.82
C ASP A 130 -22.38 -13.83 14.98
N ILE A 131 -22.61 -14.73 14.01
CA ILE A 131 -23.64 -15.78 14.10
C ILE A 131 -23.39 -16.70 15.30
N TRP A 132 -22.16 -17.19 15.47
CA TRP A 132 -21.81 -18.07 16.59
C TRP A 132 -22.04 -17.40 17.95
N GLN A 133 -21.73 -16.11 18.07
CA GLN A 133 -21.97 -15.35 19.31
C GLN A 133 -23.47 -15.19 19.60
N GLU A 134 -24.29 -14.98 18.56
CA GLU A 134 -25.74 -14.93 18.72
C GLU A 134 -26.32 -16.28 19.14
N GLU A 135 -25.87 -17.38 18.54
CA GLU A 135 -26.28 -18.74 18.90
C GLU A 135 -25.89 -19.08 20.35
N ALA A 136 -24.63 -18.81 20.72
CA ALA A 136 -24.15 -19.03 22.08
C ALA A 136 -24.91 -18.18 23.13
N LYS A 137 -25.37 -16.97 22.75
CA LYS A 137 -26.20 -16.14 23.62
C LYS A 137 -27.60 -16.73 23.80
N LYS A 138 -28.23 -17.17 22.71
CA LYS A 138 -29.57 -17.81 22.75
C LYS A 138 -29.55 -19.11 23.55
N GLU A 139 -28.49 -19.90 23.42
CA GLU A 139 -28.33 -21.15 24.18
C GLU A 139 -28.07 -20.89 25.66
N ALA A 140 -27.30 -19.85 26.00
CA ALA A 140 -27.13 -19.42 27.38
C ALA A 140 -28.47 -18.96 28.00
N GLU A 141 -29.25 -18.15 27.28
CA GLU A 141 -30.60 -17.73 27.71
C GLU A 141 -31.52 -18.95 27.91
N HIS A 142 -31.54 -19.89 26.96
CA HIS A 142 -32.33 -21.12 27.09
C HIS A 142 -31.93 -21.99 28.29
N LYS A 143 -30.62 -22.06 28.57
CA LYS A 143 -30.11 -22.79 29.73
C LYS A 143 -30.49 -22.11 31.05
N GLU A 144 -30.42 -20.79 31.11
CA GLU A 144 -30.87 -20.01 32.27
C GLU A 144 -32.38 -20.25 32.53
N ASP A 145 -33.20 -20.29 31.47
CA ASP A 145 -34.63 -20.61 31.59
C ASP A 145 -34.87 -22.03 32.12
N LEU A 146 -34.13 -23.04 31.62
CA LEU A 146 -34.21 -24.42 32.13
C LEU A 146 -33.78 -24.52 33.60
N GLU A 147 -32.71 -23.82 33.99
CA GLU A 147 -32.24 -23.79 35.38
C GLU A 147 -33.30 -23.17 36.32
N LEU A 148 -34.07 -22.17 35.84
CA LEU A 148 -35.20 -21.61 36.59
C LEU A 148 -36.39 -22.58 36.70
N GLU A 149 -36.65 -23.40 35.68
CA GLU A 149 -37.71 -24.43 35.70
C GLU A 149 -37.34 -25.64 36.59
N GLU A 150 -36.06 -26.04 36.60
CA GLU A 150 -35.54 -27.13 37.43
C GLU A 150 -35.36 -26.72 38.90
N PHE A 151 -35.34 -25.43 39.20
CA PHE A 151 -35.30 -24.92 40.56
C PHE A 151 -36.58 -25.26 41.32
N ARG A 152 -36.61 -26.44 41.95
CA ARG A 152 -37.60 -26.77 42.98
C ARG A 152 -37.19 -26.10 44.28
N PRO A 153 -37.98 -25.16 44.82
CA PRO A 153 -37.72 -24.64 46.16
C PRO A 153 -37.78 -25.82 47.13
N ILE A 154 -36.73 -26.05 47.90
CA ILE A 154 -36.78 -26.98 49.03
C ILE A 154 -37.88 -26.46 49.96
N SER A 155 -39.04 -27.12 49.94
CA SER A 155 -40.12 -26.78 50.85
C SER A 155 -39.60 -26.92 52.28
N ARG A 156 -39.71 -25.86 53.09
CA ARG A 156 -39.36 -25.85 54.52
C ARG A 156 -39.95 -26.99 55.34
N LYS A 157 -40.97 -27.70 54.82
CA LYS A 157 -41.61 -28.86 55.47
C LYS A 157 -40.71 -30.08 55.69
N GLY A 158 -39.51 -30.15 55.10
CA GLY A 158 -38.57 -31.26 55.35
C GLY A 158 -37.61 -31.06 56.54
N ALA A 159 -37.48 -29.83 57.05
CA ALA A 159 -36.54 -29.51 58.14
C ALA A 159 -37.16 -29.65 59.54
N GLU A 160 -38.46 -29.90 59.64
CA GLU A 160 -39.19 -30.02 60.93
C GLU A 160 -39.44 -31.49 61.35
N ALA A 161 -39.08 -32.48 60.52
CA ALA A 161 -39.38 -33.89 60.79
C ALA A 161 -38.25 -34.69 61.49
N GLU A 162 -37.08 -34.08 61.75
CA GLU A 162 -35.97 -34.73 62.48
C GLU A 162 -35.82 -34.22 63.93
N GLY A 163 -36.82 -33.51 64.46
CA GLY A 163 -36.75 -32.81 65.75
C GLY A 163 -37.79 -33.20 66.81
N GLU A 164 -38.66 -34.18 66.57
CA GLU A 164 -39.62 -34.69 67.56
C GLU A 164 -39.78 -36.20 67.40
N ASP A 165 -38.99 -36.98 68.14
CA ASP A 165 -39.53 -38.00 69.04
C ASP A 165 -38.42 -38.53 69.96
N ALA A 166 -38.79 -38.63 71.23
CA ALA A 166 -37.99 -38.99 72.41
C ALA A 166 -37.76 -40.50 72.56
#